data_AF-A0A1Q9BXZ4-F1
#
_entry.id   AF-A0A1Q9BXZ4-F1
#
_cell.length_a   1.000
_cell.length_b   1.000
_cell.length_c   1.000
_cell.angle_alpha   90.00
_cell.angle_beta   90.00
_cell.angle_gamma   90.00
#
_symmetry.space_group_name_H-M   'P 1'
#
loop_
_entity.id
_entity.type
_entity.pdbx_description
1 polymer ?
#
loop_
_entity_poly.entity_id
_entity_poly.type
_entity_poly.pdbx_seq_one_letter_code
_entity_poly.pdbx_strand_id
1 'polypeptide(L)'
;MDSLQRQRERLSGVLPLSGRERRLPASTSEAQGAEECTVCHEGFFMNASGQSACLKCNEGTYSDESGLAQCRDCPAGRTTNYKGALDAQACTCNGDLWEGQCIRCLDTTRFELGTCVTCQEGLVCDEGKQPELLPGYYSTPEAPYDIYKCLPADKCPGETPGACNGGRVGVPCTQCPDGLSLENGVCSTCASLSTPGWVLSILIGMV
;
A
#
# COMPACT_ATOMS: atom_id res chain seq x y z
N MET A 1 16.04 56.15 39.63
CA MET A 1 16.77 56.77 38.51
C MET A 1 17.98 57.47 39.10
N ASP A 2 19.13 56.81 39.21
CA ASP A 2 20.37 57.39 38.70
C ASP A 2 21.53 56.39 38.67
N SER A 3 22.34 56.58 37.64
CA SER A 3 23.70 56.14 37.32
C SER A 3 24.54 55.34 38.34
N LEU A 4 24.92 54.13 37.90
CA LEU A 4 26.31 53.75 37.56
C LEU A 4 27.49 54.15 38.48
N GLN A 5 28.23 53.09 38.85
CA GLN A 5 29.69 53.02 39.07
C GLN A 5 30.31 53.57 40.36
N ARG A 6 30.74 52.65 41.26
CA ARG A 6 32.17 52.33 41.50
C ARG A 6 32.39 51.32 42.64
N GLN A 7 33.05 50.22 42.27
CA GLN A 7 34.16 49.53 42.97
C GLN A 7 34.01 49.01 44.43
N ARG A 8 34.00 47.67 44.55
CA ARG A 8 34.97 46.85 45.32
C ARG A 8 34.63 45.36 45.10
N GLU A 9 35.18 44.71 44.07
CA GLU A 9 36.40 43.89 44.06
C GLU A 9 36.48 42.70 45.04
N ARG A 10 36.69 41.53 44.42
CA ARG A 10 37.37 40.29 44.86
C ARG A 10 36.60 39.32 45.76
N LEU A 11 36.14 38.21 45.15
CA LEU A 11 36.56 36.83 45.49
C LEU A 11 35.69 35.83 44.71
N SER A 12 36.13 35.43 43.53
CA SER A 12 35.78 34.12 42.95
C SER A 12 36.91 33.71 42.02
N GLY A 13 37.62 32.67 42.47
CA GLY A 13 38.81 32.15 41.84
C GLY A 13 38.54 31.63 40.45
N VAL A 14 39.32 32.15 39.50
CA VAL A 14 39.55 31.53 38.21
C VAL A 14 40.43 30.30 38.45
N LEU A 15 39.90 29.10 38.21
CA LEU A 15 40.69 27.89 38.05
C LEU A 15 41.09 27.74 36.56
N PRO A 16 42.34 27.39 36.26
CA PRO A 16 42.94 27.53 34.93
C PRO A 16 42.54 26.37 34.00
N LEU A 17 42.21 26.72 32.74
CA LEU A 17 42.13 25.77 31.64
C LEU A 17 43.56 25.32 31.26
N SER A 18 43.92 24.11 31.71
CA SER A 18 45.16 23.44 31.32
C SER A 18 45.00 22.78 29.95
N GLY A 19 45.53 23.46 28.92
CA GLY A 19 46.42 22.89 27.91
C GLY A 19 45.97 21.69 27.06
N ARG A 20 45.61 21.96 25.80
CA ARG A 20 46.47 21.64 24.63
C ARG A 20 45.83 22.18 23.34
N GLU A 21 46.29 23.33 22.91
CA GLU A 21 46.21 23.71 21.49
C GLU A 21 47.03 22.68 20.70
N ARG A 22 46.37 21.84 19.89
CA ARG A 22 47.09 21.04 18.90
C ARG A 22 47.55 21.99 17.80
N ARG A 23 48.78 22.50 17.97
CA ARG A 23 49.63 22.97 16.87
C ARG A 23 49.67 21.88 15.80
N LEU A 24 49.19 22.21 14.60
CA LEU A 24 49.53 21.48 13.38
C LEU A 24 51.06 21.45 13.27
N PRO A 25 51.71 20.28 13.17
CA PRO A 25 53.08 20.27 12.68
C PRO A 25 53.04 20.69 11.21
N ALA A 26 53.79 21.74 10.88
CA ALA A 26 54.22 21.94 9.51
C ALA A 26 55.03 20.71 9.09
N SER A 27 54.44 19.83 8.29
CA SER A 27 55.13 18.71 7.67
C SER A 27 55.67 19.15 6.31
N THR A 28 56.91 19.62 6.27
CA THR A 28 57.70 19.62 5.04
C THR A 28 58.39 18.28 4.91
N SER A 29 57.72 17.35 4.23
CA SER A 29 58.31 16.17 3.59
C SER A 29 57.28 15.62 2.62
N GLU A 30 57.70 15.42 1.39
CA GLU A 30 56.92 15.02 0.22
C GLU A 30 55.92 13.90 0.53
N ALA A 31 54.64 14.27 0.66
CA ALA A 31 53.52 13.34 0.56
C ALA A 31 52.85 13.57 -0.80
N GLN A 32 53.28 12.80 -1.79
CA GLN A 32 52.54 12.65 -3.03
C GLN A 32 51.17 12.04 -2.68
N GLY A 33 50.09 12.81 -2.88
CA GLY A 33 48.74 12.27 -3.06
C GLY A 33 47.99 11.75 -1.83
N ALA A 34 47.96 12.49 -0.70
CA ALA A 34 46.89 12.27 0.26
C ALA A 34 45.61 12.94 -0.28
N GLU A 35 44.91 12.25 -1.19
CA GLU A 35 43.55 12.63 -1.56
C GLU A 35 42.73 12.68 -0.27
N GLU A 36 42.14 13.84 0.04
CA GLU A 36 41.23 13.99 1.16
C GLU A 36 40.02 13.08 0.91
N CYS A 37 40.01 11.89 1.54
CA CYS A 37 38.94 10.93 1.38
C CYS A 37 37.62 11.59 1.79
N THR A 38 36.78 11.92 0.81
CA THR A 38 35.45 12.47 1.07
C THR A 38 34.60 11.35 1.68
N VAL A 39 34.28 11.49 2.97
CA VAL A 39 33.42 10.54 3.68
C VAL A 39 31.97 10.83 3.32
N CYS A 40 31.25 9.81 2.83
CA CYS A 40 29.82 9.93 2.56
C CYS A 40 29.02 9.94 3.85
N HIS A 41 28.11 10.91 4.00
CA HIS A 41 27.17 10.94 5.12
C HIS A 41 26.05 9.91 4.95
N GLU A 42 25.25 9.73 6.00
CA GLU A 42 24.03 8.91 5.99
C GLU A 42 23.12 9.20 4.76
N GLY A 43 22.46 8.15 4.27
CA GLY A 43 21.74 8.15 3.00
C GLY A 43 22.62 8.02 1.75
N PHE A 44 23.96 7.99 1.90
CA PHE A 44 24.88 7.89 0.77
C PHE A 44 25.98 6.86 0.98
N PHE A 45 26.50 6.31 -0.12
CA PHE A 45 27.57 5.33 -0.15
C PHE A 45 28.61 5.65 -1.23
N MET A 46 29.76 4.99 -1.16
CA MET A 46 30.82 5.08 -2.15
C MET A 46 31.42 3.71 -2.44
N ASN A 47 31.17 3.16 -3.63
CA ASN A 47 31.58 1.80 -3.99
C ASN A 47 33.03 1.67 -4.50
N ALA A 48 33.72 2.79 -4.74
CA ALA A 48 35.08 2.79 -5.27
C ALA A 48 35.94 3.86 -4.57
N SER A 49 37.17 3.48 -4.22
CA SER A 49 38.17 4.41 -3.70
C SER A 49 38.51 5.48 -4.75
N GLY A 50 38.52 6.75 -4.35
CA GLY A 50 38.81 7.89 -5.26
C GLY A 50 37.60 8.45 -6.01
N GLN A 51 36.37 8.02 -5.68
CA GLN A 51 35.18 8.62 -6.27
C GLN A 51 34.99 10.05 -5.72
N SER A 52 34.80 11.03 -6.61
CA SER A 52 34.70 12.44 -6.24
C SER A 52 33.35 12.84 -5.62
N ALA A 53 32.36 11.94 -5.64
CA ALA A 53 31.01 12.22 -5.18
C ALA A 53 30.35 10.98 -4.58
N CYS A 54 29.57 11.19 -3.54
CA CYS A 54 28.78 10.15 -2.88
C CYS A 54 27.50 9.83 -3.64
N LEU A 55 27.17 8.55 -3.74
CA LEU A 55 25.95 8.07 -4.40
C LEU A 55 24.83 7.88 -3.37
N LYS A 56 23.61 8.31 -3.69
CA LYS A 56 22.44 8.05 -2.82
C LYS A 56 22.14 6.56 -2.79
N CYS A 57 21.75 6.06 -1.62
CA CYS A 57 21.13 4.74 -1.52
C CYS A 57 19.91 4.64 -2.45
N ASN A 58 19.81 3.56 -3.21
CA ASN A 58 18.66 3.33 -4.08
C ASN A 58 17.44 2.93 -3.24
N GLU A 59 16.26 2.97 -3.86
CA GLU A 59 15.05 2.38 -3.28
C GLU A 59 15.31 0.91 -2.91
N GLY A 60 14.78 0.50 -1.76
CA GLY A 60 15.05 -0.81 -1.16
C GLY A 60 16.30 -0.84 -0.27
N THR A 61 17.05 0.25 -0.15
CA THR A 61 18.28 0.33 0.66
C THR A 61 18.35 1.61 1.49
N TYR A 62 19.17 1.61 2.56
CA TYR A 62 19.40 2.74 3.46
C TYR A 62 20.86 2.81 3.93
N SER A 63 21.26 3.93 4.52
CA SER A 63 22.60 4.13 5.10
C SER A 63 22.51 4.99 6.35
N ASP A 64 22.63 4.36 7.51
CA ASP A 64 22.55 4.96 8.86
C ASP A 64 23.92 5.33 9.44
N GLU A 65 24.98 5.07 8.69
CA GLU A 65 26.35 5.36 9.08
C GLU A 65 27.08 6.10 7.95
N SER A 66 28.10 6.88 8.33
CA SER A 66 28.96 7.55 7.36
C SER A 66 30.08 6.64 6.87
N GLY A 67 30.51 6.82 5.62
CA GLY A 67 31.64 6.08 5.02
C GLY A 67 31.28 4.67 4.55
N LEU A 68 29.99 4.38 4.32
CA LEU A 68 29.56 3.09 3.82
C LEU A 68 30.02 2.87 2.37
N ALA A 69 30.59 1.69 2.11
CA ALA A 69 30.96 1.27 0.76
C ALA A 69 29.76 0.79 -0.07
N GLN A 70 28.69 0.41 0.62
CA GLN A 70 27.43 -0.05 0.07
C GLN A 70 26.31 0.24 1.06
N CYS A 71 25.12 0.59 0.57
CA CYS A 71 23.94 0.75 1.42
C CYS A 71 23.48 -0.59 2.00
N ARG A 72 22.85 -0.53 3.17
CA ARG A 72 22.21 -1.68 3.81
C ARG A 72 20.88 -1.96 3.13
N ASP A 73 20.59 -3.23 2.87
CA ASP A 73 19.32 -3.64 2.30
C ASP A 73 18.19 -3.53 3.32
N CYS A 74 16.99 -3.18 2.86
CA CYS A 74 15.80 -3.27 3.68
C CYS A 74 15.52 -4.75 4.08
N PRO A 75 14.93 -4.98 5.28
CA PRO A 75 14.51 -6.31 5.68
C PRO A 75 13.56 -6.95 4.65
N ALA A 76 13.54 -8.28 4.60
CA ALA A 76 12.78 -9.04 3.61
C ALA A 76 11.33 -8.56 3.44
N GLY A 77 10.94 -8.32 2.19
CA GLY A 77 9.61 -7.82 1.81
C GLY A 77 9.41 -6.32 1.98
N ARG A 78 10.31 -5.60 2.67
CA ARG A 78 10.22 -4.15 2.86
C ARG A 78 11.06 -3.41 1.82
N THR A 79 10.67 -2.18 1.51
CA THR A 79 11.41 -1.29 0.62
C THR A 79 11.31 0.15 1.09
N THR A 80 12.27 0.99 0.73
CA THR A 80 12.16 2.45 0.84
C THR A 80 11.46 3.00 -0.40
N ASN A 81 10.59 3.99 -0.22
CA ASN A 81 9.85 4.63 -1.33
C ASN A 81 10.58 5.84 -1.92
N TYR A 82 11.84 6.06 -1.50
CA TYR A 82 12.67 7.17 -1.94
C TYR A 82 14.15 6.80 -1.83
N LYS A 83 14.99 7.48 -2.62
CA LYS A 83 16.45 7.34 -2.58
C LYS A 83 17.06 8.12 -1.42
N GLY A 84 18.15 7.59 -0.87
CA GLY A 84 18.91 8.20 0.20
C GLY A 84 18.24 8.06 1.57
N ALA A 85 17.60 6.93 1.82
CA ALA A 85 17.04 6.61 3.13
C ALA A 85 18.15 6.58 4.20
N LEU A 86 17.87 7.23 5.32
CA LEU A 86 18.84 7.39 6.40
C LEU A 86 18.85 6.19 7.34
N ASP A 87 17.71 5.50 7.53
CA ASP A 87 17.63 4.42 8.49
C ASP A 87 16.68 3.30 8.04
N ALA A 88 16.70 2.20 8.79
CA ALA A 88 15.85 1.04 8.54
C ALA A 88 14.35 1.33 8.77
N GLN A 89 13.97 2.39 9.48
CA GLN A 89 12.57 2.76 9.70
C GLN A 89 11.92 3.30 8.43
N ALA A 90 12.72 3.80 7.49
CA ALA A 90 12.25 4.16 6.15
C ALA A 90 11.83 2.94 5.31
N CYS A 91 12.16 1.70 5.72
CA CYS A 91 11.76 0.48 5.02
C CYS A 91 10.30 0.10 5.35
N THR A 92 9.38 0.42 4.44
CA THR A 92 7.95 0.12 4.56
C THR A 92 7.59 -1.20 3.89
N CYS A 93 6.58 -1.88 4.42
CA CYS A 93 6.02 -3.07 3.77
C CYS A 93 4.99 -2.63 2.71
N ASN A 94 5.18 -3.04 1.46
CA ASN A 94 4.22 -2.81 0.38
C ASN A 94 3.32 -4.06 0.20
N GLY A 95 2.80 -4.57 1.31
CA GLY A 95 2.01 -5.80 1.41
C GLY A 95 1.39 -5.94 2.81
N ASP A 96 1.02 -7.15 3.20
CA ASP A 96 0.40 -7.43 4.49
C ASP A 96 1.44 -7.70 5.59
N LEU A 97 1.19 -7.18 6.79
CA LEU A 97 2.02 -7.44 7.97
C LEU A 97 1.43 -8.60 8.79
N TRP A 98 2.24 -9.64 9.01
CA TRP A 98 1.89 -10.77 9.88
C TRP A 98 3.03 -11.05 10.86
N GLU A 99 2.75 -10.97 12.16
CA GLU A 99 3.75 -11.20 13.23
C GLU A 99 5.08 -10.43 13.03
N GLY A 100 5.01 -9.22 12.48
CA GLY A 100 6.18 -8.37 12.23
C GLY A 100 6.93 -8.66 10.91
N GLN A 101 6.58 -9.75 10.23
CA GLN A 101 7.08 -10.07 8.90
C GLN A 101 6.25 -9.38 7.82
N CYS A 102 6.92 -8.86 6.79
CA CYS A 102 6.25 -8.35 5.60
C CYS A 102 5.99 -9.48 4.62
N ILE A 103 4.73 -9.73 4.30
CA ILE A 103 4.30 -10.76 3.36
C ILE A 103 3.68 -10.08 2.16
N ARG A 104 4.28 -10.30 1.00
CA ARG A 104 3.75 -9.83 -0.28
C ARG A 104 3.31 -11.02 -1.10
N CYS A 105 2.01 -11.15 -1.31
CA CYS A 105 1.45 -12.14 -2.22
C CYS A 105 1.56 -11.62 -3.66
N LEU A 106 2.02 -12.48 -4.56
CA LEU A 106 2.27 -12.15 -5.96
C LEU A 106 1.13 -12.69 -6.83
N ASP A 107 0.90 -12.00 -7.95
CA ASP A 107 0.08 -12.41 -9.10
C ASP A 107 -1.34 -12.90 -8.75
N THR A 108 -1.46 -14.18 -8.43
CA THR A 108 -2.74 -14.91 -8.29
C THR A 108 -2.99 -15.33 -6.85
N THR A 109 -2.24 -14.78 -5.89
CA THR A 109 -2.34 -15.15 -4.49
C THR A 109 -2.82 -13.98 -3.63
N ARG A 110 -3.66 -14.30 -2.65
CA ARG A 110 -4.12 -13.36 -1.62
C ARG A 110 -3.56 -13.76 -0.27
N PHE A 111 -3.49 -12.81 0.64
CA PHE A 111 -3.09 -13.05 2.00
C PHE A 111 -4.21 -13.69 2.82
N GLU A 112 -3.93 -14.82 3.47
CA GLU A 112 -4.83 -15.48 4.41
C GLU A 112 -4.02 -16.12 5.55
N LEU A 113 -4.25 -15.64 6.78
CA LEU A 113 -3.66 -16.18 8.02
C LEU A 113 -2.13 -16.40 7.98
N GLY A 114 -1.38 -15.42 7.45
CA GLY A 114 0.09 -15.51 7.40
C GLY A 114 0.65 -16.27 6.20
N THR A 115 -0.19 -16.71 5.26
CA THR A 115 0.24 -17.42 4.05
C THR A 115 -0.40 -16.82 2.81
N CYS A 116 0.30 -16.88 1.69
CA CYS A 116 -0.26 -16.55 0.38
C CYS A 116 -1.00 -17.77 -0.16
N VAL A 117 -2.31 -17.66 -0.30
CA VAL A 117 -3.16 -18.71 -0.89
C VAL A 117 -3.56 -18.31 -2.30
N THR A 118 -3.72 -19.27 -3.19
CA THR A 118 -4.22 -19.00 -4.55
C THR A 118 -5.64 -18.46 -4.50
N CYS A 119 -5.93 -17.46 -5.32
CA CYS A 119 -7.26 -16.89 -5.43
C CYS A 119 -8.25 -17.89 -6.01
N GLN A 120 -9.45 -17.87 -5.45
CA GLN A 120 -10.55 -18.75 -5.86
C GLN A 120 -10.95 -18.44 -7.30
N GLU A 121 -11.44 -19.46 -8.03
CA GLU A 121 -11.99 -19.30 -9.37
C GLU A 121 -13.06 -18.19 -9.37
N GLY A 122 -12.94 -17.25 -10.31
CA GLY A 122 -13.84 -16.11 -10.42
C GLY A 122 -13.28 -14.81 -9.81
N LEU A 123 -12.08 -14.82 -9.24
CA LEU A 123 -11.39 -13.64 -8.71
C LEU A 123 -10.13 -13.28 -9.47
N VAL A 124 -9.84 -11.98 -9.52
CA VAL A 124 -8.54 -11.39 -9.83
C VAL A 124 -8.04 -10.69 -8.57
N CYS A 125 -6.80 -11.01 -8.17
CA CYS A 125 -6.21 -10.56 -6.91
C CYS A 125 -4.89 -9.84 -7.18
N ASP A 126 -4.96 -8.61 -7.67
CA ASP A 126 -3.75 -7.83 -7.94
C ASP A 126 -3.32 -7.04 -6.69
N GLU A 127 -2.09 -7.30 -6.25
CA GLU A 127 -1.35 -6.48 -5.26
C GLU A 127 -2.07 -6.23 -3.93
N GLY A 128 -2.86 -7.19 -3.44
CA GLY A 128 -3.48 -7.10 -2.12
C GLY A 128 -4.63 -6.09 -2.01
N LYS A 129 -5.20 -5.65 -3.14
CA LYS A 129 -6.46 -4.87 -3.17
C LYS A 129 -7.67 -5.80 -2.97
N GLN A 130 -8.83 -5.21 -2.65
CA GLN A 130 -10.11 -5.93 -2.62
C GLN A 130 -10.30 -6.70 -3.94
N PRO A 131 -10.71 -7.98 -3.90
CA PRO A 131 -10.66 -8.84 -5.09
C PRO A 131 -11.66 -8.37 -6.16
N GLU A 132 -11.25 -8.41 -7.41
CA GLU A 132 -12.11 -8.08 -8.56
C GLU A 132 -12.80 -9.34 -9.09
N LEU A 133 -14.10 -9.26 -9.39
CA LEU A 133 -14.89 -10.38 -9.88
C LEU A 133 -14.76 -10.54 -11.40
N LEU A 134 -14.52 -11.76 -11.88
CA LEU A 134 -14.62 -12.09 -13.30
C LEU A 134 -16.10 -12.09 -13.78
N PRO A 135 -16.36 -11.78 -15.06
CA PRO A 135 -17.70 -11.94 -15.65
C PRO A 135 -18.23 -13.36 -15.45
N GLY A 136 -19.51 -13.48 -15.09
CA GLY A 136 -20.14 -14.76 -14.73
C GLY A 136 -20.02 -15.16 -13.27
N TYR A 137 -19.35 -14.35 -12.43
CA TYR A 137 -19.21 -14.57 -11.00
C TYR A 137 -19.82 -13.41 -10.20
N TYR A 138 -20.21 -13.72 -8.96
CA TYR A 138 -20.87 -12.80 -8.03
C TYR A 138 -20.30 -13.01 -6.63
N SER A 139 -20.16 -11.94 -5.86
CA SER A 139 -19.95 -11.95 -4.41
C SER A 139 -20.78 -10.84 -3.77
N THR A 140 -20.95 -10.86 -2.44
CA THR A 140 -21.62 -9.76 -1.74
C THR A 140 -20.61 -8.73 -1.26
N PRO A 141 -20.99 -7.45 -1.09
CA PRO A 141 -20.11 -6.43 -0.51
C PRO A 141 -19.58 -6.78 0.89
N GLU A 142 -20.37 -7.51 1.67
CA GLU A 142 -20.03 -7.93 3.04
C GLU A 142 -19.09 -9.14 3.08
N ALA A 143 -19.13 -9.97 2.03
CA ALA A 143 -18.31 -11.17 1.88
C ALA A 143 -17.70 -11.21 0.46
N PRO A 144 -16.75 -10.33 0.14
CA PRO A 144 -16.21 -10.18 -1.22
C PRO A 144 -15.41 -11.41 -1.69
N TYR A 145 -15.04 -12.29 -0.77
CA TYR A 145 -14.34 -13.55 -1.03
C TYR A 145 -15.28 -14.77 -1.13
N ASP A 146 -16.57 -14.62 -0.83
CA ASP A 146 -17.56 -15.67 -1.03
C ASP A 146 -18.06 -15.63 -2.47
N ILE A 147 -17.45 -16.46 -3.31
CA ILE A 147 -17.63 -16.40 -4.77
C ILE A 147 -18.66 -17.41 -5.24
N TYR A 148 -19.65 -16.91 -5.97
CA TYR A 148 -20.73 -17.68 -6.56
C TYR A 148 -20.64 -17.63 -8.08
N LYS A 149 -20.76 -18.80 -8.73
CA LYS A 149 -20.84 -18.90 -10.18
C LYS A 149 -22.28 -18.74 -10.64
N CYS A 150 -22.52 -17.83 -11.58
CA CYS A 150 -23.86 -17.56 -12.07
C CYS A 150 -24.22 -18.46 -13.25
N LEU A 151 -25.45 -18.97 -13.22
CA LEU A 151 -25.98 -19.84 -14.26
C LEU A 151 -27.37 -19.36 -14.71
N PRO A 152 -27.53 -18.88 -15.95
CA PRO A 152 -26.48 -18.57 -16.93
C PRO A 152 -25.50 -17.46 -16.48
N ALA A 153 -24.31 -17.45 -17.07
CA ALA A 153 -23.20 -16.58 -16.68
C ALA A 153 -23.51 -15.09 -16.93
N ASP A 154 -24.29 -14.78 -17.96
CA ASP A 154 -24.72 -13.42 -18.30
C ASP A 154 -25.55 -12.71 -17.22
N LYS A 155 -26.06 -13.45 -16.22
CA LYS A 155 -26.73 -12.87 -15.05
C LYS A 155 -25.83 -12.01 -14.19
N CYS A 156 -24.53 -12.26 -14.24
CA CYS A 156 -23.56 -11.61 -13.36
C CYS A 156 -22.53 -10.89 -14.21
N PRO A 157 -22.53 -9.54 -14.19
CA PRO A 157 -21.57 -8.77 -14.95
C PRO A 157 -20.13 -9.00 -14.46
N GLY A 158 -19.95 -9.39 -13.19
CA GLY A 158 -18.66 -9.38 -12.52
C GLY A 158 -18.31 -7.98 -12.02
N GLU A 159 -17.02 -7.71 -11.85
CA GLU A 159 -16.41 -6.48 -11.34
C GLU A 159 -16.88 -6.12 -9.93
N THR A 160 -18.03 -5.46 -9.80
CA THR A 160 -18.53 -4.90 -8.53
C THR A 160 -19.32 -5.94 -7.73
N PRO A 161 -18.94 -6.21 -6.47
CA PRO A 161 -19.73 -7.07 -5.58
C PRO A 161 -21.18 -6.57 -5.45
N GLY A 162 -22.14 -7.50 -5.48
CA GLY A 162 -23.58 -7.20 -5.40
C GLY A 162 -24.25 -6.81 -6.72
N ALA A 163 -23.51 -6.71 -7.83
CA ALA A 163 -24.09 -6.35 -9.12
C ALA A 163 -24.75 -7.53 -9.84
N CYS A 164 -25.96 -7.31 -10.37
CA CYS A 164 -26.74 -8.28 -11.12
C CYS A 164 -27.30 -7.68 -12.41
N ASN A 165 -27.28 -8.45 -13.50
CA ASN A 165 -27.90 -8.06 -14.77
C ASN A 165 -29.41 -8.32 -14.76
N GLY A 166 -30.14 -7.57 -15.60
CA GLY A 166 -31.57 -7.77 -15.82
C GLY A 166 -32.45 -7.41 -14.62
N GLY A 167 -31.99 -6.54 -13.72
CA GLY A 167 -32.76 -6.12 -12.53
C GLY A 167 -32.95 -7.22 -11.49
N ARG A 168 -32.14 -8.28 -11.55
CA ARG A 168 -32.18 -9.40 -10.62
C ARG A 168 -31.55 -9.04 -9.28
N VAL A 169 -31.90 -9.80 -8.26
CA VAL A 169 -31.39 -9.67 -6.89
C VAL A 169 -31.14 -11.05 -6.29
N GLY A 170 -30.61 -11.05 -5.06
CA GLY A 170 -30.30 -12.26 -4.30
C GLY A 170 -29.01 -12.93 -4.77
N VAL A 171 -28.63 -14.00 -4.09
CA VAL A 171 -27.37 -14.71 -4.32
C VAL A 171 -27.65 -16.02 -5.07
N PRO A 172 -27.08 -16.27 -6.27
CA PRO A 172 -26.37 -15.34 -7.16
C PRO A 172 -27.25 -14.86 -8.34
N CYS A 173 -27.88 -13.70 -8.18
CA CYS A 173 -28.69 -13.01 -9.20
C CYS A 173 -29.78 -13.90 -9.82
N THR A 174 -30.58 -14.57 -8.98
CA THR A 174 -31.62 -15.50 -9.45
C THR A 174 -33.04 -14.99 -9.23
N GLN A 175 -33.23 -14.00 -8.36
CA GLN A 175 -34.54 -13.55 -7.93
C GLN A 175 -34.90 -12.23 -8.62
N CYS A 176 -36.20 -11.98 -8.79
CA CYS A 176 -36.68 -10.64 -9.09
C CYS A 176 -37.13 -9.96 -7.80
N PRO A 177 -36.95 -8.64 -7.67
CA PRO A 177 -37.56 -7.87 -6.59
C PRO A 177 -39.07 -8.09 -6.51
N ASP A 178 -39.65 -7.83 -5.34
CA ASP A 178 -41.08 -7.99 -5.12
C ASP A 178 -41.91 -7.21 -6.14
N GLY A 179 -42.95 -7.86 -6.69
CA GLY A 179 -43.83 -7.28 -7.71
C GLY A 179 -43.33 -7.40 -9.16
N LEU A 180 -42.16 -7.99 -9.39
CA LEU A 180 -41.62 -8.27 -10.72
C LEU A 180 -41.55 -9.78 -10.99
N SER A 181 -41.69 -10.13 -12.26
CA SER A 181 -41.54 -11.50 -12.77
C SER A 181 -40.41 -11.58 -13.78
N LEU A 182 -39.81 -12.76 -13.94
CA LEU A 182 -38.72 -12.95 -14.89
C LEU A 182 -39.26 -13.20 -16.30
N GLU A 183 -38.98 -12.30 -17.23
CA GLU A 183 -39.39 -12.38 -18.63
C GLU A 183 -38.19 -12.11 -19.55
N ASN A 184 -37.88 -13.06 -20.45
CA ASN A 184 -36.74 -12.96 -21.38
C ASN A 184 -35.40 -12.61 -20.72
N GLY A 185 -35.17 -13.06 -19.49
CA GLY A 185 -33.92 -12.84 -18.76
C GLY A 185 -33.86 -11.54 -17.95
N VAL A 186 -34.91 -10.71 -17.99
CA VAL A 186 -35.04 -9.43 -17.29
C VAL A 186 -36.24 -9.46 -16.34
N CYS A 187 -36.15 -8.81 -15.20
CA CYS A 187 -37.27 -8.63 -14.28
C CYS A 187 -38.20 -7.53 -14.81
N SER A 188 -39.39 -7.91 -15.26
CA SER A 188 -40.45 -7.02 -15.75
C SER A 188 -41.65 -7.05 -14.82
N THR A 189 -42.46 -5.97 -14.83
CA THR A 189 -43.75 -5.99 -14.13
C THR A 189 -44.64 -7.04 -14.75
N CYS A 190 -45.38 -7.79 -13.93
CA CYS A 190 -46.42 -8.68 -14.44
C CYS A 190 -47.33 -7.86 -15.37
N ALA A 191 -47.41 -8.24 -16.65
CA ALA A 191 -48.49 -7.78 -17.49
C ALA A 191 -49.75 -8.31 -16.82
N SER A 192 -50.44 -7.45 -16.08
CA SER A 192 -51.75 -7.74 -15.54
C SER A 192 -52.55 -8.28 -16.72
N LEU A 193 -53.02 -9.52 -16.59
CA LEU A 193 -53.94 -10.14 -17.55
C LEU A 193 -54.99 -9.08 -17.85
N SER A 194 -54.87 -8.42 -19.01
CA SER A 194 -55.95 -7.64 -19.55
C SER A 194 -56.99 -8.69 -19.83
N THR A 195 -57.90 -8.91 -18.88
CA THR A 195 -59.08 -9.73 -19.12
C THR A 195 -59.72 -9.08 -20.33
N PRO A 196 -59.64 -9.71 -21.51
CA PRO A 196 -60.14 -9.04 -22.68
C PRO A 196 -61.65 -8.88 -22.43
N GLY A 197 -62.19 -7.68 -22.68
CA GLY A 197 -63.52 -7.27 -22.19
C GLY A 197 -64.67 -8.22 -22.55
N TRP A 198 -64.46 -9.17 -23.48
CA TRP A 198 -65.38 -10.25 -23.80
C TRP A 198 -65.54 -11.32 -22.72
N VAL A 199 -64.57 -11.52 -21.81
CA VAL A 199 -64.71 -12.49 -20.71
C VAL A 199 -65.76 -12.03 -19.69
N LEU A 200 -65.96 -10.71 -19.53
CA LEU A 200 -67.06 -10.13 -18.76
C LEU A 200 -68.41 -10.23 -19.48
N SER A 201 -68.42 -10.24 -20.82
CA SER A 201 -69.65 -10.34 -21.61
C SER A 201 -70.30 -11.73 -21.54
N ILE A 202 -69.51 -12.80 -21.35
CA ILE A 202 -70.04 -14.17 -21.27
C ILE A 202 -70.76 -14.43 -19.93
N LEU A 203 -70.36 -13.74 -18.84
CA LEU A 203 -71.01 -13.88 -17.52
C LEU A 203 -72.32 -13.09 -17.38
N ILE A 204 -72.56 -12.08 -18.21
CA ILE A 204 -73.79 -11.26 -18.17
C ILE A 204 -74.86 -11.79 -19.15
N GLY A 205 -74.49 -12.66 -20.10
CA GLY A 205 -75.40 -13.24 -21.08
C GLY A 205 -76.16 -14.51 -20.66
N MET A 206 -76.04 -14.94 -19.39
CA MET A 206 -76.76 -16.09 -18.82
C MET A 206 -77.74 -15.70 -17.69
N VAL A 207 -78.38 -14.54 -17.80
CA VAL A 207 -79.51 -14.12 -16.96
C VAL A 207 -80.71 -13.77 -17.83
#